data_AF-A0AAF3EAF1-F1
#
_entry.id   AF-A0AAF3EAF1-F1
#
_cell.length_a   1.000
_cell.length_b   1.000
_cell.length_c   1.000
_cell.angle_alpha   90.00
_cell.angle_beta   90.00
_cell.angle_gamma   90.00
#
_symmetry.space_group_name_H-M   'P 1'
#
loop_
_entity.id
_entity.type
_entity.pdbx_description
1 polymer ?
#
loop_
_entity_poly.entity_id
_entity_poly.type
_entity_poly.pdbx_seq_one_letter_code
_entity_poly.pdbx_strand_id
1 'polypeptide(L)'
;MLTTNQTPIDKAPEKVPENLWNEYTLFGRIPISKWYFDERSVPKATEWNDIDENLKEGVNIFKKSTYGTTTQTVIDAISRYKDHFKGKNGAVIGSQNPWAEIFSLRAGAASILTMEYQEIKIKSEKAISWIHPFEVGKNWTRFDRFFDFIISFSSLEHSGLGRYGDPLDPWGDLREMAKVRCLLKDNGVIILGFPVGEGNFC
;
A
#
# COMPACT_ATOMS: atom_id res chain seq x y z
N MET A 1 -1.76 23.36 13.14
CA MET A 1 -0.60 22.62 13.67
C MET A 1 -1.06 21.20 13.93
N LEU A 2 -0.65 20.24 13.10
CA LEU A 2 -0.94 18.82 13.34
C LEU A 2 0.11 18.30 14.33
N THR A 3 -0.34 17.97 15.53
CA THR A 3 0.49 17.39 16.58
C THR A 3 0.87 15.96 16.19
N THR A 4 2.09 15.75 15.71
CA THR A 4 2.65 14.43 15.38
C THR A 4 3.32 13.76 16.59
N ASN A 5 2.70 13.83 17.77
CA ASN A 5 3.14 13.10 18.97
C ASN A 5 2.12 12.01 19.31
N GLN A 6 1.81 11.16 18.34
CA GLN A 6 1.13 9.91 18.63
C GLN A 6 2.19 8.83 18.83
N THR A 7 2.33 8.38 20.07
CA THR A 7 3.26 7.31 20.45
C THR A 7 2.82 6.01 19.76
N PRO A 8 3.76 5.22 19.20
CA PRO A 8 3.47 3.86 18.74
C PRO A 8 2.74 3.08 19.83
N ILE A 9 1.75 2.28 19.46
CA ILE A 9 1.00 1.47 20.42
C ILE A 9 1.76 0.17 20.74
N ASP A 10 1.72 -0.28 21.99
CA ASP A 10 2.38 -1.51 22.46
C ASP A 10 1.61 -2.78 22.10
N LYS A 11 0.26 -2.72 22.07
CA LYS A 11 -0.61 -3.79 21.53
C LYS A 11 -1.64 -3.25 20.54
N ALA A 12 -1.82 -3.91 19.39
CA ALA A 12 -2.95 -3.65 18.52
C ALA A 12 -4.24 -4.00 19.30
N PRO A 13 -5.25 -3.12 19.34
CA PRO A 13 -6.41 -3.36 20.18
C PRO A 13 -7.32 -4.43 19.55
N GLU A 14 -7.69 -5.45 20.32
CA GLU A 14 -8.62 -6.50 19.87
C GLU A 14 -10.07 -6.01 19.72
N LYS A 15 -10.37 -4.84 20.28
CA LYS A 15 -11.67 -4.16 20.23
C LYS A 15 -11.43 -2.68 20.01
N VAL A 16 -12.34 -2.02 19.30
CA VAL A 16 -12.33 -0.56 19.18
C VAL A 16 -12.39 0.07 20.59
N PRO A 17 -11.45 0.94 20.97
CA PRO A 17 -11.49 1.64 22.27
C PRO A 17 -12.78 2.46 22.41
N GLU A 18 -13.39 2.45 23.60
CA GLU A 18 -14.68 3.11 23.85
C GLU A 18 -14.65 4.60 23.50
N ASN A 19 -13.54 5.27 23.78
CA ASN A 19 -13.34 6.70 23.50
C ASN A 19 -13.11 7.03 22.01
N LEU A 20 -12.96 6.04 21.14
CA LEU A 20 -12.81 6.18 19.68
C LEU A 20 -13.95 5.49 18.91
N TRP A 21 -14.90 4.88 19.62
CA TRP A 21 -15.96 4.06 19.04
C TRP A 21 -16.78 4.83 18.01
N ASN A 22 -17.17 6.06 18.37
CA ASN A 22 -17.99 6.89 17.51
C ASN A 22 -17.26 7.22 16.21
N GLU A 23 -15.99 7.59 16.27
CA GLU A 23 -15.22 7.96 15.09
C GLU A 23 -14.99 6.75 14.18
N TYR A 24 -14.55 5.61 14.71
CA TYR A 24 -14.33 4.40 13.89
C TYR A 24 -15.60 3.84 13.25
N THR A 25 -16.76 4.02 13.90
CA THR A 25 -18.05 3.55 13.36
C THR A 25 -18.77 4.59 12.51
N LEU A 26 -18.14 5.75 12.26
CA LEU A 26 -18.81 6.92 11.68
C LEU A 26 -20.14 7.24 12.36
N PHE A 27 -20.12 7.27 13.69
CA PHE A 27 -21.25 7.49 14.59
C PHE A 27 -22.36 6.45 14.38
N GLY A 28 -21.97 5.17 14.32
CA GLY A 28 -22.89 4.03 14.16
C GLY A 28 -23.39 3.78 12.73
N ARG A 29 -22.80 4.43 11.72
CA ARG A 29 -23.16 4.21 10.30
C ARG A 29 -22.48 2.98 9.69
N ILE A 30 -21.31 2.61 10.20
CA ILE A 30 -20.55 1.46 9.72
C ILE A 30 -20.58 0.35 10.79
N PRO A 31 -21.00 -0.87 10.45
CA PRO A 31 -20.95 -2.00 11.38
C PRO A 31 -19.50 -2.45 11.60
N ILE A 32 -19.20 -2.91 12.82
CA ILE A 32 -17.90 -3.53 13.13
C ILE A 32 -17.97 -5.02 12.82
N SER A 33 -17.02 -5.50 12.02
CA SER A 33 -16.74 -6.93 11.85
C SER A 33 -15.45 -7.30 12.57
N LYS A 34 -15.40 -8.50 13.17
CA LYS A 34 -14.23 -8.96 13.91
C LYS A 34 -13.26 -9.66 12.97
N TRP A 35 -12.15 -8.99 12.66
CA TRP A 35 -11.02 -9.56 11.95
C TRP A 35 -9.72 -8.95 12.48
N TYR A 36 -9.06 -9.65 13.42
CA TYR A 36 -7.95 -9.10 14.20
C TYR A 36 -6.60 -9.62 13.72
N PHE A 37 -5.65 -8.69 13.57
CA PHE A 37 -4.24 -8.96 13.27
C PHE A 37 -3.34 -8.08 14.12
N ASP A 38 -2.20 -8.62 14.52
CA ASP A 38 -1.12 -7.89 15.17
C ASP A 38 0.21 -8.35 14.56
N GLU A 39 0.68 -7.58 13.58
CA GLU A 39 1.84 -7.94 12.74
C GLU A 39 3.09 -7.14 13.11
N ARG A 40 3.04 -6.37 14.20
CA ARG A 40 4.16 -5.58 14.74
C ARG A 40 5.31 -6.45 15.23
N SER A 41 4.96 -7.63 15.73
CA SER A 41 5.88 -8.51 16.47
C SER A 41 6.69 -9.45 15.57
N VAL A 42 6.47 -9.42 14.25
CA VAL A 42 7.12 -10.38 13.34
C VAL A 42 7.80 -9.63 12.20
N PRO A 43 9.06 -9.17 12.38
CA PRO A 43 9.93 -8.84 11.28
C PRO A 43 10.17 -10.14 10.49
N LYS A 44 9.45 -10.31 9.38
CA LYS A 44 9.63 -11.42 8.47
C LYS A 44 10.22 -10.87 7.19
N ALA A 45 11.55 -10.78 7.17
CA ALA A 45 12.26 -10.46 5.94
C ALA A 45 11.79 -11.41 4.84
N THR A 46 11.22 -10.85 3.78
CA THR A 46 10.73 -11.62 2.64
C THR A 46 11.77 -11.49 1.53
N GLU A 47 12.13 -12.62 0.93
CA GLU A 47 13.06 -12.62 -0.21
C GLU A 47 12.25 -12.69 -1.50
N TRP A 48 12.50 -11.74 -2.40
CA TRP A 48 11.97 -11.76 -3.77
C TRP A 48 13.07 -12.23 -4.70
N ASN A 49 13.01 -13.53 -5.06
CA ASN A 49 14.02 -14.23 -5.86
C ASN A 49 13.50 -14.67 -7.24
N ASP A 50 12.22 -14.48 -7.52
CA ASP A 50 11.51 -14.96 -8.71
C ASP A 50 11.10 -13.82 -9.67
N ILE A 51 11.55 -12.58 -9.42
CA ILE A 51 11.19 -11.40 -10.23
C ILE A 51 11.54 -11.60 -11.71
N ASP A 52 12.77 -12.03 -12.01
CA ASP A 52 13.25 -12.22 -13.39
C ASP A 52 12.46 -13.30 -14.14
N GLU A 53 12.06 -14.36 -13.43
CA GLU A 53 11.24 -15.44 -13.98
C GLU A 53 9.83 -14.95 -14.24
N ASN A 54 9.22 -14.27 -13.25
CA ASN A 54 7.87 -13.74 -13.36
C ASN A 54 7.74 -12.65 -14.44
N LEU A 55 8.79 -11.85 -14.69
CA LEU A 55 8.84 -10.91 -15.81
C LEU A 55 8.72 -11.62 -17.18
N LYS A 56 9.24 -12.87 -17.29
CA LYS A 56 9.15 -13.70 -18.50
C LYS A 56 7.84 -14.46 -18.61
N GLU A 57 7.34 -15.02 -17.51
CA GLU A 57 6.08 -15.80 -17.48
C GLU A 57 4.85 -14.97 -17.86
N GLY A 58 4.96 -13.65 -17.72
CA GLY A 58 3.97 -12.72 -18.19
C GLY A 58 2.66 -12.81 -17.41
N VAL A 59 1.58 -13.22 -18.08
CA VAL A 59 0.22 -13.13 -17.49
C VAL A 59 0.06 -14.13 -16.34
N ASN A 60 0.70 -15.31 -16.35
CA ASN A 60 0.48 -16.38 -15.35
C ASN A 60 0.78 -16.00 -13.88
N ILE A 61 1.48 -14.89 -13.62
CA ILE A 61 1.71 -14.37 -12.27
C ILE A 61 0.41 -14.00 -11.53
N PHE A 62 -0.74 -13.76 -12.19
CA PHE A 62 -2.00 -13.52 -11.46
C PHE A 62 -2.39 -14.71 -10.58
N LYS A 63 -2.00 -15.94 -10.95
CA LYS A 63 -2.21 -17.14 -10.11
C LYS A 63 -1.32 -17.17 -8.87
N LYS A 64 -0.22 -16.41 -8.88
CA LYS A 64 0.72 -16.24 -7.77
C LYS A 64 0.35 -15.03 -6.89
N SER A 65 -0.57 -14.17 -7.32
CA SER A 65 -1.03 -13.03 -6.51
C SER A 65 -1.90 -13.50 -5.35
N THR A 66 -1.73 -12.86 -4.20
CA THR A 66 -2.52 -13.12 -2.97
C THR A 66 -4.03 -12.88 -3.17
N TYR A 67 -4.41 -12.09 -4.18
CA TYR A 67 -5.78 -11.59 -4.36
C TYR A 67 -6.54 -12.24 -5.54
N GLY A 68 -5.94 -13.25 -6.18
CA GLY A 68 -6.60 -14.07 -7.21
C GLY A 68 -7.13 -13.25 -8.39
N THR A 69 -8.44 -13.36 -8.68
CA THR A 69 -9.05 -12.68 -9.84
C THR A 69 -9.17 -11.17 -9.67
N THR A 70 -9.20 -10.65 -8.43
CA THR A 70 -9.32 -9.19 -8.20
C THR A 70 -8.07 -8.44 -8.66
N THR A 71 -6.92 -9.11 -8.66
CA THR A 71 -5.65 -8.65 -9.25
C THR A 71 -5.81 -8.26 -10.72
N GLN A 72 -6.70 -8.92 -11.47
CA GLN A 72 -6.96 -8.61 -12.88
C GLN A 72 -7.42 -7.16 -13.07
N THR A 73 -8.21 -6.62 -12.15
CA THR A 73 -8.72 -5.24 -12.24
C THR A 73 -7.57 -4.21 -12.23
N VAL A 74 -6.55 -4.44 -11.38
CA VAL A 74 -5.38 -3.58 -11.32
C VAL A 74 -4.52 -3.73 -12.58
N ILE A 75 -4.36 -4.97 -13.07
CA ILE A 75 -3.63 -5.24 -14.32
C ILE A 75 -4.31 -4.56 -15.51
N ASP A 76 -5.64 -4.61 -15.58
CA ASP A 76 -6.43 -3.96 -16.63
C ASP A 76 -6.29 -2.43 -16.54
N ALA A 77 -6.27 -1.87 -15.32
CA ALA A 77 -6.01 -0.45 -15.11
C ALA A 77 -4.59 -0.07 -15.58
N ILE A 78 -3.55 -0.81 -15.17
CA ILE A 78 -2.17 -0.59 -15.64
C ILE A 78 -2.11 -0.65 -17.17
N SER A 79 -2.75 -1.65 -17.78
CA SER A 79 -2.76 -1.85 -19.23
C SER A 79 -3.48 -0.71 -19.96
N ARG A 80 -4.62 -0.25 -19.43
CA ARG A 80 -5.40 0.87 -19.97
C ARG A 80 -4.64 2.19 -19.88
N TYR A 81 -3.89 2.40 -18.80
CA TYR A 81 -3.14 3.64 -18.54
C TYR A 81 -1.64 3.48 -18.76
N LYS A 82 -1.19 2.54 -19.59
CA LYS A 82 0.23 2.18 -19.78
C LYS A 82 1.15 3.38 -20.09
N ASP A 83 0.63 4.43 -20.73
CA ASP A 83 1.42 5.61 -21.09
C ASP A 83 1.82 6.44 -19.84
N HIS A 84 1.10 6.27 -18.73
CA HIS A 84 1.49 6.81 -17.42
C HIS A 84 2.58 5.99 -16.71
N PHE A 85 2.93 4.82 -17.23
CA PHE A 85 3.98 3.95 -16.69
C PHE A 85 5.26 4.02 -17.53
N LYS A 86 5.15 4.09 -18.86
CA LYS A 86 6.30 4.00 -19.76
C LYS A 86 7.38 5.06 -19.50
N GLY A 87 8.56 4.62 -19.10
CA GLY A 87 9.71 5.45 -18.76
C GLY A 87 9.55 6.24 -17.45
N LYS A 88 8.58 5.88 -16.61
CA LYS A 88 8.19 6.63 -15.41
C LYS A 88 8.62 5.96 -14.12
N ASN A 89 8.76 6.77 -13.06
CA ASN A 89 9.10 6.28 -11.72
C ASN A 89 7.82 6.17 -10.89
N GLY A 90 7.61 5.03 -10.25
CA GLY A 90 6.42 4.80 -9.44
C GLY A 90 6.70 4.28 -8.04
N ALA A 91 5.65 4.24 -7.24
CA ALA A 91 5.66 3.59 -5.94
C ALA A 91 4.55 2.53 -5.84
N VAL A 92 4.81 1.47 -5.08
CA VAL A 92 3.81 0.49 -4.67
C VAL A 92 3.73 0.52 -3.15
N ILE A 93 2.53 0.71 -2.58
CA ILE A 93 2.31 0.78 -1.14
C ILE A 93 1.63 -0.52 -0.68
N GLY A 94 2.31 -1.25 0.19
CA GLY A 94 1.86 -2.52 0.76
C GLY A 94 1.90 -3.66 -0.25
N SER A 95 3.02 -4.38 -0.30
CA SER A 95 3.24 -5.45 -1.29
C SER A 95 4.03 -6.59 -0.68
N GLN A 96 3.36 -7.72 -0.48
CA GLN A 96 3.98 -8.93 0.08
C GLN A 96 4.70 -9.77 -0.98
N ASN A 97 4.24 -9.71 -2.23
CA ASN A 97 4.88 -10.33 -3.40
C ASN A 97 4.85 -9.35 -4.59
N PRO A 98 5.83 -9.41 -5.51
CA PRO A 98 6.14 -8.33 -6.46
C PRO A 98 5.17 -8.21 -7.64
N TRP A 99 3.89 -8.57 -7.50
CA TRP A 99 2.99 -8.65 -8.65
C TRP A 99 2.72 -7.28 -9.30
N ALA A 100 2.43 -6.26 -8.50
CA ALA A 100 2.13 -4.91 -9.00
C ALA A 100 3.38 -4.26 -9.60
N GLU A 101 4.53 -4.51 -8.98
CA GLU A 101 5.84 -4.10 -9.44
C GLU A 101 6.14 -4.71 -10.82
N ILE A 102 5.95 -6.02 -10.97
CA ILE A 102 6.22 -6.74 -12.21
C ILE A 102 5.32 -6.24 -13.34
N PHE A 103 4.02 -6.04 -13.11
CA PHE A 103 3.14 -5.50 -14.14
C PHE A 103 3.48 -4.05 -14.51
N SER A 104 3.92 -3.25 -13.55
CA SER A 104 4.37 -1.88 -13.81
C SER A 104 5.65 -1.86 -14.66
N LEU A 105 6.63 -2.73 -14.37
CA LEU A 105 7.83 -2.90 -15.21
C LEU A 105 7.48 -3.37 -16.62
N ARG A 106 6.54 -4.31 -16.76
CA ARG A 106 6.06 -4.78 -18.08
C ARG A 106 5.30 -3.69 -18.86
N ALA A 107 4.64 -2.76 -18.17
CA ALA A 107 4.07 -1.56 -18.77
C ALA A 107 5.14 -0.51 -19.16
N GLY A 108 6.41 -0.76 -18.81
CA GLY A 108 7.56 0.06 -19.18
C GLY A 108 8.03 1.01 -18.09
N ALA A 109 7.64 0.84 -16.83
CA ALA A 109 8.16 1.65 -15.72
C ALA A 109 9.70 1.62 -15.66
N ALA A 110 10.30 2.78 -15.41
CA ALA A 110 11.75 2.93 -15.33
C ALA A 110 12.28 2.50 -13.96
N SER A 111 11.54 2.82 -12.90
CA SER A 111 11.86 2.37 -11.54
C SER A 111 10.62 2.32 -10.65
N ILE A 112 10.70 1.51 -9.60
CA ILE A 112 9.62 1.28 -8.65
C ILE A 112 10.20 1.26 -7.23
N LEU A 113 9.57 2.03 -6.34
CA LEU A 113 9.85 2.00 -4.91
C LEU A 113 8.69 1.32 -4.18
N THR A 114 8.93 0.14 -3.62
CA THR A 114 7.96 -0.57 -2.77
C THR A 114 8.07 -0.07 -1.33
N MET A 115 6.96 0.45 -0.80
CA MET A 115 6.81 0.90 0.58
C MET A 115 6.11 -0.19 1.38
N GLU A 116 6.86 -0.88 2.23
CA GLU A 116 6.38 -2.05 2.99
C GLU A 116 7.03 -2.06 4.38
N TYR A 117 6.26 -2.42 5.41
CA TYR A 117 6.76 -2.51 6.79
C TYR A 117 7.76 -3.65 6.95
N GLN A 118 7.51 -4.77 6.28
CA GLN A 118 8.42 -5.91 6.28
C GLN A 118 9.62 -5.65 5.36
N GLU A 119 10.82 -6.00 5.82
CA GLU A 119 12.02 -5.90 4.99
C GLU A 119 11.90 -6.81 3.77
N ILE A 120 12.17 -6.27 2.58
CA ILE A 120 12.17 -7.03 1.33
C ILE A 120 13.60 -7.11 0.79
N LYS A 121 14.12 -8.33 0.66
CA LYS A 121 15.41 -8.59 0.02
C LYS A 121 15.20 -8.88 -1.46
N ILE A 122 15.60 -7.94 -2.31
CA ILE A 122 15.47 -8.01 -3.76
C ILE A 122 16.80 -8.48 -4.35
N LYS A 123 16.82 -9.63 -5.04
CA LYS A 123 18.08 -10.26 -5.48
C LYS A 123 18.54 -9.91 -6.90
N SER A 124 17.63 -9.64 -7.84
CA SER A 124 17.99 -9.60 -9.26
C SER A 124 17.57 -8.35 -10.02
N GLU A 125 16.49 -7.68 -9.59
CA GLU A 125 15.93 -6.56 -10.33
C GLU A 125 16.35 -5.21 -9.73
N LYS A 126 17.16 -4.45 -10.48
CA LYS A 126 17.68 -3.13 -10.04
C LYS A 126 16.65 -2.01 -10.17
N ALA A 127 15.62 -2.20 -11.00
CA ALA A 127 14.55 -1.23 -11.15
C ALA A 127 13.58 -1.22 -9.96
N ILE A 128 13.61 -2.22 -9.09
CA ILE A 128 12.76 -2.29 -7.89
C ILE A 128 13.65 -2.07 -6.66
N SER A 129 13.17 -1.23 -5.76
CA SER A 129 13.79 -0.98 -4.45
C SER A 129 12.75 -0.99 -3.36
N TRP A 130 13.17 -1.20 -2.12
CA TRP A 130 12.30 -1.22 -0.95
C TRP A 130 12.64 -0.08 0.00
N ILE A 131 11.63 0.44 0.70
CA ILE A 131 11.79 1.36 1.82
C ILE A 131 10.72 1.09 2.88
N HIS A 132 11.13 1.21 4.15
CA HIS A 132 10.18 1.20 5.26
C HIS A 132 9.34 2.50 5.25
N PRO A 133 8.00 2.46 5.36
CA PRO A 133 7.14 3.65 5.33
C PRO A 133 7.54 4.79 6.30
N PHE A 134 7.95 4.45 7.53
CA PHE A 134 8.50 5.45 8.47
C PHE A 134 9.70 6.23 7.93
N GLU A 135 10.57 5.62 7.11
CA GLU A 135 11.72 6.31 6.52
C GLU A 135 11.31 7.24 5.37
N VAL A 136 10.20 6.94 4.69
CA VAL A 136 9.55 7.90 3.76
C VAL A 136 9.04 9.10 4.54
N GLY A 137 8.36 8.88 5.67
CA GLY A 137 7.84 9.96 6.53
C GLY A 137 8.93 10.87 7.10
N LYS A 138 10.03 10.30 7.61
CA LYS A 138 11.19 11.07 8.13
C LYS A 138 11.86 11.90 7.04
N ASN A 139 11.92 11.39 5.82
CA ASN A 139 12.62 12.01 4.70
C ASN A 139 11.65 12.48 3.60
N TRP A 140 10.44 12.90 3.96
CA TRP A 140 9.35 13.12 2.99
C TRP A 140 9.70 14.15 1.91
N THR A 141 10.52 15.15 2.23
CA THR A 141 10.97 16.18 1.29
C THR A 141 11.76 15.61 0.11
N ARG A 142 12.45 14.47 0.28
CA ARG A 142 13.11 13.75 -0.82
C ARG A 142 12.10 13.17 -1.82
N PHE A 143 10.89 12.89 -1.34
CA PHE A 143 9.83 12.24 -2.11
C PHE A 143 8.69 13.20 -2.48
N ASP A 144 8.81 14.49 -2.15
CA ASP A 144 7.82 15.50 -2.52
C ASP A 144 7.67 15.56 -4.04
N ARG A 145 6.44 15.32 -4.51
CA ARG A 145 6.10 15.27 -5.94
C ARG A 145 7.05 14.37 -6.77
N PHE A 146 7.55 13.29 -6.19
CA PHE A 146 8.58 12.48 -6.84
C PHE A 146 8.02 11.45 -7.83
N PHE A 147 6.87 10.85 -7.52
CA PHE A 147 6.33 9.73 -8.30
C PHE A 147 5.38 10.17 -9.41
N ASP A 148 5.52 9.55 -10.58
CA ASP A 148 4.60 9.70 -11.71
C ASP A 148 3.34 8.83 -11.54
N PHE A 149 3.47 7.69 -10.86
CA PHE A 149 2.34 6.84 -10.51
C PHE A 149 2.50 6.21 -9.14
N ILE A 150 1.39 5.90 -8.48
CA ILE A 150 1.37 5.15 -7.23
C ILE A 150 0.32 4.04 -7.34
N ILE A 151 0.64 2.84 -6.89
CA ILE A 151 -0.30 1.73 -6.76
C ILE A 151 -0.45 1.39 -5.29
N SER A 152 -1.68 1.21 -4.83
CA SER A 152 -1.97 0.55 -3.55
C SER A 152 -3.17 -0.36 -3.68
N PHE A 153 -3.04 -1.58 -3.19
CA PHE A 153 -4.10 -2.58 -3.26
C PHE A 153 -4.22 -3.31 -1.92
N SER A 154 -5.33 -3.07 -1.24
CA SER A 154 -5.61 -3.56 0.11
C SER A 154 -4.46 -3.27 1.09
N SER A 155 -4.22 -1.99 1.37
CA SER A 155 -3.14 -1.55 2.26
C SER A 155 -3.48 -0.24 3.00
N LEU A 156 -3.88 0.81 2.28
CA LEU A 156 -4.12 2.13 2.89
C LEU A 156 -5.29 2.12 3.88
N GLU A 157 -6.30 1.26 3.65
CA GLU A 157 -7.47 1.11 4.52
C GLU A 157 -7.14 0.57 5.93
N HIS A 158 -5.92 0.05 6.12
CA HIS A 158 -5.45 -0.42 7.42
C HIS A 158 -4.79 0.68 8.26
N SER A 159 -4.55 1.86 7.70
CA SER A 159 -3.87 2.96 8.39
C SER A 159 -4.72 3.48 9.54
N GLY A 160 -4.13 3.55 10.73
CA GLY A 160 -4.82 4.02 11.93
C GLY A 160 -5.54 2.91 12.70
N LEU A 161 -5.43 1.65 12.29
CA LEU A 161 -5.97 0.50 13.03
C LEU A 161 -4.98 -0.09 14.03
N GLY A 162 -3.71 0.30 13.96
CA GLY A 162 -2.68 -0.17 14.88
C GLY A 162 -2.10 -1.55 14.56
N ARG A 163 -2.52 -2.17 13.46
CA ARG A 163 -2.07 -3.50 13.01
C ARG A 163 -0.55 -3.59 12.85
N TYR A 164 0.08 -2.50 12.38
CA TYR A 164 1.51 -2.43 12.05
C TYR A 164 2.31 -1.56 13.03
N GLY A 165 1.68 -1.09 14.11
CA GLY A 165 2.32 -0.29 15.16
C GLY A 165 2.20 1.20 14.92
N ASP A 166 1.49 1.54 13.85
CA ASP A 166 0.87 2.83 13.67
C ASP A 166 -0.02 3.18 14.88
N PRO A 167 -0.11 4.46 15.26
CA PRO A 167 -1.05 4.89 16.27
C PRO A 167 -2.50 4.68 15.83
N LEU A 168 -3.40 4.59 16.80
CA LEU A 168 -4.83 4.59 16.52
C LEU A 168 -5.27 5.96 16.00
N ASP A 169 -5.83 5.97 14.80
CA ASP A 169 -6.42 7.14 14.18
C ASP A 169 -7.65 6.71 13.35
N PRO A 170 -8.87 7.03 13.80
CA PRO A 170 -10.09 6.77 13.03
C PRO A 170 -10.12 7.40 11.62
N TRP A 171 -9.23 8.35 11.35
CA TRP A 171 -9.08 9.01 10.05
C TRP A 171 -7.72 8.69 9.39
N GLY A 172 -7.05 7.64 9.86
CA GLY A 172 -5.68 7.30 9.46
C GLY A 172 -5.57 7.04 7.96
N ASP A 173 -6.55 6.37 7.36
CA ASP A 173 -6.65 6.11 5.93
C ASP A 173 -6.73 7.41 5.09
N LEU A 174 -7.58 8.37 5.49
CA LEU A 174 -7.72 9.67 4.83
C LEU A 174 -6.45 10.50 4.96
N ARG A 175 -5.80 10.47 6.14
CA ARG A 175 -4.52 11.15 6.33
C ARG A 175 -3.42 10.49 5.51
N GLU A 176 -3.40 9.17 5.40
CA GLU A 176 -2.43 8.47 4.57
C GLU A 176 -2.64 8.80 3.10
N MET A 177 -3.88 8.84 2.63
CA MET A 177 -4.24 9.34 1.29
C MET A 177 -3.73 10.78 1.05
N ALA A 178 -3.82 11.65 2.05
CA ALA A 178 -3.27 13.01 1.95
C ALA A 178 -1.74 13.02 1.85
N LYS A 179 -1.02 12.16 2.58
CA LYS A 179 0.44 11.99 2.45
C LYS A 179 0.81 11.46 1.08
N VAL A 180 0.12 10.41 0.61
CA VAL A 180 0.30 9.83 -0.73
C VAL A 180 0.10 10.89 -1.81
N ARG A 181 -0.89 11.78 -1.66
CA ARG A 181 -1.06 12.90 -2.58
C ARG A 181 0.18 13.78 -2.64
N CYS A 182 0.88 14.05 -1.54
CA CYS A 182 2.13 14.83 -1.54
C CYS A 182 3.27 14.14 -2.31
N LEU A 183 3.34 12.81 -2.27
CA LEU A 183 4.35 12.03 -2.99
C LEU A 183 4.14 12.02 -4.51
N LEU A 184 2.90 12.22 -4.95
CA LEU A 184 2.50 12.17 -6.35
C LEU A 184 2.68 13.52 -7.06
N LYS A 185 3.22 13.50 -8.28
CA LYS A 185 3.26 14.68 -9.19
C LYS A 185 1.85 15.19 -9.49
N ASP A 186 1.73 16.44 -9.93
CA ASP A 186 0.42 17.07 -10.19
C ASP A 186 -0.40 16.41 -11.30
N ASN A 187 0.26 15.75 -12.27
CA ASN A 187 -0.38 14.93 -13.30
C ASN A 187 -0.11 13.43 -13.12
N GLY A 188 0.36 13.05 -11.92
CA GLY A 188 0.59 11.65 -11.61
C GLY A 188 -0.74 10.92 -11.42
N VAL A 189 -0.72 9.60 -11.62
CA VAL A 189 -1.91 8.76 -11.48
C VAL A 189 -1.80 7.86 -10.26
N ILE A 190 -2.93 7.59 -9.62
CA ILE A 190 -3.00 6.59 -8.57
C ILE A 190 -3.94 5.46 -8.99
N ILE A 191 -3.50 4.21 -8.83
CA ILE A 191 -4.34 3.03 -8.94
C ILE A 191 -4.60 2.52 -7.53
N LEU A 192 -5.86 2.58 -7.11
CA LEU A 192 -6.30 2.16 -5.78
C LEU A 192 -7.26 0.99 -5.89
N GLY A 193 -7.08 0.00 -5.03
CA GLY A 193 -8.07 -1.04 -4.79
C GLY A 193 -8.30 -1.25 -3.31
N PHE A 194 -9.56 -1.14 -2.88
CA PHE A 194 -9.99 -1.37 -1.51
C PHE A 194 -11.09 -2.44 -1.46
N PRO A 195 -11.20 -3.20 -0.37
CA PRO A 195 -12.42 -3.95 -0.10
C PRO A 195 -13.59 -2.98 0.08
N VAL A 196 -14.75 -3.34 -0.45
CA VAL A 196 -16.00 -2.60 -0.23
C VAL A 196 -16.78 -3.30 0.86
N GLY A 197 -17.23 -2.55 1.87
CA GLY A 197 -18.02 -3.08 2.97
C GLY A 197 -19.41 -3.56 2.57
N GLU A 198 -20.11 -4.22 3.49
CA GLU A 198 -21.51 -4.63 3.30
C GLU A 198 -22.43 -3.40 3.36
N GLY A 199 -22.61 -2.79 2.19
CA GLY A 199 -23.53 -1.70 1.94
C GLY A 199 -23.44 -1.39 0.46
N ASN A 200 -24.56 -1.48 -0.25
CA ASN A 200 -24.63 -1.05 -1.64
C ASN A 200 -24.45 0.48 -1.67
N PHE A 201 -23.21 0.95 -1.60
CA PHE A 201 -22.84 2.33 -1.83
C PHE A 201 -22.48 2.48 -3.32
N CYS A 202 -23.50 2.37 -4.16
CA CYS A 202 -23.53 2.82 -5.55
C CYS A 202 -24.89 3.46 -5.79
#